data_AF-A0A1A8QUK7-F1
#
_entry.id   AF-A0A1A8QUK7-F1
#
_cell.length_a   1.000
_cell.length_b   1.000
_cell.length_c   1.000
_cell.angle_alpha   90.00
_cell.angle_beta   90.00
_cell.angle_gamma   90.00
#
_symmetry.space_group_name_H-M   'P 1'
#
loop_
_entity.id
_entity.type
_entity.pdbx_description
1 polymer ?
#
loop_
_entity_poly.entity_id
_entity_poly.type
_entity_poly.pdbx_seq_one_letter_code
_entity_poly.pdbx_strand_id
1 'polypeptide(L)'
;RIVVLGKTGAGRSSLTNTLFGENVCETNHGPTSGTAKCQAESRIVNGRSVNVIDTPGFFDTGRSEEEMKVEIVRCITECAPGPHVFIIVLKVEKYTEQENEVINRMADYFSDDALRFATVLFTHGDQLSEGEKIEEFVRKSKDLSHVVRKCGNRCNVIDNKYWNHNQ
;
A
#
# COMPACT_ATOMS: atom_id res chain seq x y z
N ARG A 1 8.87 -1.46 -11.21
CA ARG A 1 8.82 -2.27 -9.96
C ARG A 1 8.18 -1.43 -8.88
N ILE A 2 7.05 -1.89 -8.36
CA ILE A 2 6.21 -1.21 -7.40
C ILE A 2 6.21 -2.05 -6.13
N VAL A 3 6.45 -1.44 -4.97
CA VAL A 3 6.31 -2.13 -3.69
C VAL A 3 5.08 -1.59 -2.98
N VAL A 4 4.18 -2.47 -2.57
CA VAL A 4 2.91 -2.11 -1.92
C VAL A 4 3.03 -2.37 -0.42
N LEU A 5 2.87 -1.31 0.38
CA LEU A 5 3.05 -1.27 1.84
C LEU A 5 1.74 -0.88 2.52
N GLY A 6 1.56 -1.23 3.79
CA GLY A 6 0.35 -0.92 4.55
C GLY A 6 0.08 -1.89 5.69
N LYS A 7 -0.90 -1.57 6.53
CA LYS A 7 -1.35 -2.48 7.60
C LYS A 7 -2.14 -3.65 7.02
N THR A 8 -2.28 -4.71 7.83
CA THR A 8 -3.20 -5.82 7.51
C THR A 8 -4.61 -5.28 7.31
N GLY A 9 -5.29 -5.80 6.29
CA GLY A 9 -6.65 -5.38 5.95
C GLY A 9 -6.75 -4.03 5.22
N ALA A 10 -5.66 -3.29 4.97
CA ALA A 10 -5.68 -2.02 4.23
C ALA A 10 -6.10 -2.16 2.74
N GLY A 11 -6.18 -3.39 2.22
CA GLY A 11 -6.60 -3.65 0.83
C GLY A 11 -5.46 -3.70 -0.18
N ARG A 12 -4.24 -4.07 0.24
CA ARG A 12 -3.04 -4.17 -0.62
C ARG A 12 -3.16 -5.24 -1.69
N SER A 13 -3.52 -6.46 -1.31
CA SER A 13 -3.72 -7.56 -2.27
C SER A 13 -4.88 -7.27 -3.23
N SER A 14 -5.96 -6.66 -2.74
CA SER A 14 -7.06 -6.18 -3.59
C SER A 14 -6.60 -5.11 -4.58
N LEU A 15 -5.78 -4.16 -4.12
CA LEU A 15 -5.17 -3.16 -4.99
C LEU A 15 -4.29 -3.80 -6.06
N THR A 16 -3.46 -4.79 -5.72
CA THR A 16 -2.63 -5.50 -6.70
C THR A 16 -3.49 -6.15 -7.78
N ASN A 17 -4.61 -6.78 -7.40
CA ASN A 17 -5.57 -7.33 -8.36
C ASN A 17 -6.17 -6.23 -9.25
N THR A 18 -6.57 -5.10 -8.65
CA THR A 18 -7.11 -3.95 -9.40
C THR A 18 -6.09 -3.35 -10.36
N LEU A 19 -4.80 -3.28 -9.98
CA LEU A 19 -3.72 -2.78 -10.83
C LEU A 19 -3.49 -3.63 -12.07
N PHE A 20 -3.69 -4.95 -11.96
CA PHE A 20 -3.55 -5.86 -13.10
C PHE A 20 -4.86 -6.16 -13.82
N GLY A 21 -6.01 -5.83 -13.24
CA GLY A 21 -7.33 -6.14 -13.80
C GLY A 21 -7.71 -7.62 -13.71
N GLU A 22 -7.02 -8.40 -12.88
CA GLU A 22 -7.26 -9.83 -12.67
C GLU A 22 -6.90 -10.26 -11.24
N ASN A 23 -7.40 -11.41 -10.80
CA ASN A 23 -7.16 -11.93 -9.45
C ASN A 23 -5.83 -12.68 -9.39
N VAL A 24 -4.74 -11.96 -9.06
CA VAL A 24 -3.38 -12.52 -8.97
C VAL A 24 -2.94 -12.81 -7.54
N CYS A 25 -3.48 -12.05 -6.57
CA CYS A 25 -3.25 -12.22 -5.14
C CYS A 25 -4.53 -12.75 -4.48
N GLU A 26 -4.36 -13.69 -3.56
CA GLU A 26 -5.46 -14.13 -2.69
C GLU A 26 -5.89 -13.00 -1.76
N THR A 27 -7.17 -12.65 -1.78
CA THR A 27 -7.76 -11.66 -0.87
C THR A 27 -8.47 -12.36 0.26
N ASN A 28 -8.02 -12.16 1.50
CA ASN A 28 -8.73 -12.64 2.69
C ASN A 28 -9.54 -11.48 3.32
N HIS A 29 -10.86 -11.64 3.38
CA HIS A 29 -11.78 -10.71 4.05
C HIS A 29 -12.15 -11.15 5.47
N GLY A 30 -11.60 -12.27 5.94
CA GLY A 30 -11.81 -12.79 7.29
C GLY A 30 -11.11 -11.95 8.36
N PRO A 31 -11.41 -12.21 9.64
CA PRO A 31 -10.82 -11.50 10.78
C PRO A 31 -9.33 -11.82 10.99
N THR A 32 -8.78 -12.79 10.24
CA THR A 32 -7.39 -13.24 10.33
C THR A 32 -6.56 -12.71 9.16
N SER A 33 -5.27 -12.47 9.40
CA SER A 33 -4.33 -12.00 8.38
C SER A 33 -4.26 -12.98 7.20
N GLY A 34 -4.40 -12.47 5.97
CA GLY A 34 -4.36 -13.28 4.74
C GLY A 34 -2.98 -13.38 4.10
N THR A 35 -2.24 -12.27 4.00
CA THR A 35 -0.98 -12.23 3.25
C THR A 35 0.19 -12.67 4.14
N ALA A 36 0.44 -13.98 4.17
CA ALA A 36 1.49 -14.57 4.99
C ALA A 36 2.92 -14.25 4.50
N LYS A 37 3.11 -14.02 3.20
CA LYS A 37 4.42 -13.88 2.56
C LYS A 37 4.38 -12.84 1.45
N CYS A 38 5.52 -12.21 1.13
CA CYS A 38 5.67 -11.37 -0.04
C CYS A 38 5.20 -12.13 -1.29
N GLN A 39 4.46 -11.47 -2.16
CA GLN A 39 4.05 -11.99 -3.46
C GLN A 39 4.50 -11.00 -4.53
N ALA A 40 5.26 -11.49 -5.51
CA ALA A 40 5.75 -10.67 -6.61
C ALA A 40 5.04 -11.11 -7.89
N GLU A 41 4.28 -10.18 -8.48
CA GLU A 41 3.49 -10.41 -9.68
C GLU A 41 3.94 -9.48 -10.78
N SER A 42 4.19 -10.03 -11.97
CA SER A 42 4.68 -9.28 -13.13
C SER A 42 3.75 -9.42 -14.32
N ARG A 43 3.37 -8.29 -14.94
CA ARG A 43 2.54 -8.23 -16.16
C ARG A 43 3.03 -7.17 -17.13
N ILE A 44 2.62 -7.30 -18.39
CA ILE A 44 2.82 -6.24 -19.39
C ILE A 44 1.59 -5.32 -19.37
N VAL A 45 1.81 -4.06 -19.00
CA VAL A 45 0.78 -3.00 -19.02
C VAL A 45 1.22 -1.94 -20.01
N ASN A 46 0.41 -1.68 -21.04
CA ASN A 46 0.71 -0.70 -22.11
C ASN A 46 2.13 -0.86 -22.70
N GLY A 47 2.54 -2.11 -22.96
CA GLY A 47 3.85 -2.43 -23.52
C GLY A 47 5.04 -2.32 -22.55
N ARG A 48 4.79 -2.05 -21.25
CA ARG A 48 5.82 -1.98 -20.21
C ARG A 48 5.67 -3.12 -19.22
N SER A 49 6.79 -3.74 -18.83
CA SER A 49 6.79 -4.72 -17.74
C SER A 49 6.60 -4.02 -16.39
N VAL A 50 5.50 -4.33 -15.72
CA VAL A 50 5.14 -3.86 -14.39
C VAL A 50 5.24 -5.06 -13.44
N ASN A 51 6.20 -4.99 -12.52
CA ASN A 51 6.32 -5.91 -11.39
C ASN A 51 5.79 -5.22 -10.13
N VAL A 52 4.82 -5.84 -9.46
CA VAL A 52 4.21 -5.39 -8.20
C VAL A 52 4.56 -6.40 -7.12
N ILE A 53 5.16 -5.92 -6.04
CA ILE A 53 5.49 -6.70 -4.85
C ILE A 53 4.47 -6.36 -3.78
N ASP A 54 3.52 -7.26 -3.53
CA ASP A 54 2.63 -7.21 -2.38
C ASP A 54 3.38 -7.71 -1.14
N THR A 55 3.42 -6.89 -0.09
CA THR A 55 4.16 -7.22 1.13
C THR A 55 3.20 -7.74 2.21
N PRO A 56 3.67 -8.56 3.16
CA PRO A 56 2.91 -8.87 4.36
C PRO A 56 2.60 -7.63 5.18
N GLY A 57 1.55 -7.70 6.01
CA GLY A 57 1.15 -6.56 6.83
C GLY A 57 2.30 -6.16 7.74
N PHE A 58 2.72 -4.89 7.69
CA PHE A 58 3.82 -4.40 8.55
C PHE A 58 3.49 -4.55 10.04
N PHE A 59 2.21 -4.72 10.37
CA PHE A 59 1.68 -4.88 11.72
C PHE A 59 0.88 -6.19 11.86
N ASP A 60 1.32 -7.29 11.25
CA ASP A 60 0.74 -8.59 11.51
C ASP A 60 1.08 -9.00 12.96
N THR A 61 0.12 -8.83 13.88
CA THR A 61 0.30 -9.01 15.33
C THR A 61 0.73 -10.42 15.74
N GLY A 62 0.71 -11.38 14.80
CA GLY A 62 1.18 -12.73 14.99
C GLY A 62 2.65 -12.98 14.62
N ARG A 63 3.43 -11.96 14.23
CA ARG A 63 4.82 -12.15 13.74
C ARG A 63 5.90 -11.54 14.59
N SER A 64 7.02 -12.24 14.66
CA SER A 64 8.25 -11.72 15.27
C SER A 64 8.96 -10.71 14.36
N GLU A 65 9.88 -9.94 14.94
CA GLU A 65 10.69 -8.99 14.18
C GLU A 65 11.61 -9.71 13.17
N GLU A 66 12.09 -10.91 13.50
CA GLU A 66 12.89 -11.76 12.62
C GLU A 66 12.10 -12.21 11.39
N GLU A 67 10.85 -12.64 11.58
CA GLU A 67 9.97 -13.01 10.46
C GLU A 67 9.69 -11.81 9.56
N MET A 68 9.53 -10.61 10.14
CA MET A 68 9.39 -9.38 9.38
C MET A 68 10.65 -9.07 8.56
N LYS A 69 11.84 -9.17 9.16
CA LYS A 69 13.13 -8.94 8.48
C LYS A 69 13.31 -9.86 7.29
N VAL A 70 12.94 -11.14 7.40
CA VAL A 70 13.00 -12.09 6.27
C VAL A 70 12.14 -11.61 5.10
N GLU A 71 10.93 -11.14 5.36
CA GLU A 71 10.02 -10.67 4.31
C GLU A 71 10.49 -9.34 3.69
N ILE A 72 11.11 -8.46 4.48
CA ILE A 72 11.77 -7.24 3.99
C ILE A 72 12.96 -7.59 3.08
N VAL A 73 13.83 -8.51 3.48
CA VAL A 73 14.96 -8.96 2.64
C VAL A 73 14.45 -9.56 1.34
N ARG A 74 13.37 -10.35 1.40
CA ARG A 74 12.71 -10.89 0.21
C ARG A 74 12.15 -9.78 -0.68
N CYS A 75 11.46 -8.80 -0.10
CA CYS A 75 10.97 -7.64 -0.84
C CYS A 75 12.11 -6.89 -1.56
N ILE A 76 13.24 -6.67 -0.87
CA ILE A 76 14.42 -6.00 -1.44
C ILE A 76 14.99 -6.82 -2.61
N THR A 77 15.07 -8.14 -2.45
CA THR A 77 15.58 -9.06 -3.47
C THR A 77 14.69 -9.05 -4.72
N GLU A 78 13.37 -9.16 -4.55
CA GLU A 78 12.38 -9.13 -5.65
C GLU A 78 12.32 -7.78 -6.36
N CYS A 79 12.67 -6.69 -5.66
CA CYS A 79 12.67 -5.35 -6.23
C CYS A 79 14.03 -4.90 -6.79
N ALA A 80 15.06 -5.75 -6.81
CA ALA A 80 16.39 -5.41 -7.32
C ALA A 80 16.36 -4.83 -8.77
N PRO A 81 17.24 -3.86 -9.10
CA PRO A 81 18.22 -3.17 -8.25
C PRO A 81 17.63 -2.16 -7.25
N GLY A 82 16.30 -2.00 -7.20
CA GLY A 82 15.60 -1.12 -6.29
C GLY A 82 14.18 -0.80 -6.78
N PRO A 83 13.25 -0.42 -5.91
CA PRO A 83 11.90 -0.07 -6.30
C PRO A 83 11.89 1.22 -7.13
N HIS A 84 10.97 1.32 -8.08
CA HIS A 84 10.73 2.59 -8.81
C HIS A 84 9.75 3.48 -8.05
N VAL A 85 8.78 2.86 -7.37
CA VAL A 85 7.70 3.53 -6.63
C VAL A 85 7.34 2.66 -5.43
N PHE A 86 7.07 3.31 -4.31
CA PHE A 86 6.36 2.71 -3.18
C PHE A 86 4.91 3.18 -3.18
N ILE A 87 3.97 2.28 -2.93
CA ILE A 87 2.57 2.63 -2.70
C ILE A 87 2.26 2.33 -1.24
N ILE A 88 1.96 3.37 -0.46
CA ILE A 88 1.51 3.25 0.93
C ILE A 88 -0.02 3.20 0.91
N VAL A 89 -0.57 2.04 1.23
CA VAL A 89 -2.00 1.78 1.20
C VAL A 89 -2.60 2.10 2.56
N LEU A 90 -3.49 3.09 2.58
CA LEU A 90 -4.29 3.49 3.74
C LEU A 90 -5.77 3.30 3.38
N LYS A 91 -6.65 3.21 4.38
CA LYS A 91 -8.10 3.28 4.14
C LYS A 91 -8.59 4.71 4.27
N VAL A 92 -9.69 5.05 3.62
CA VAL A 92 -10.49 6.23 3.97
C VAL A 92 -11.19 5.97 5.31
N GLU A 93 -10.43 6.08 6.39
CA GLU A 93 -10.91 5.93 7.76
C GLU A 93 -10.03 6.73 8.73
N LYS A 94 -10.22 6.53 10.04
CA LYS A 94 -9.37 7.17 11.05
C LYS A 94 -7.90 6.78 10.85
N TYR A 95 -7.04 7.80 10.80
CA TYR A 95 -5.59 7.64 10.85
C TYR A 95 -5.16 7.37 12.29
N THR A 96 -4.49 6.25 12.55
CA THR A 96 -4.09 5.79 13.89
C THR A 96 -2.57 5.56 13.95
N GLU A 97 -2.10 5.20 15.15
CA GLU A 97 -0.69 4.84 15.37
C GLU A 97 -0.23 3.67 14.48
N GLN A 98 -1.14 2.75 14.13
CA GLN A 98 -0.80 1.64 13.23
C GLN A 98 -0.41 2.12 11.83
N GLU A 99 -1.06 3.15 11.31
CA GLU A 99 -0.69 3.72 10.02
C GLU A 99 0.63 4.48 10.10
N ASN A 100 0.89 5.21 11.18
CA ASN A 100 2.19 5.87 11.42
C ASN A 100 3.33 4.85 11.47
N GLU A 101 3.10 3.71 12.09
CA GLU A 101 4.11 2.66 12.22
C GLU A 101 4.53 2.07 10.87
N VAL A 102 3.61 1.98 9.90
CA VAL A 102 3.96 1.62 8.51
C VAL A 102 4.97 2.61 7.93
N ILE A 103 4.78 3.90 8.20
CA ILE A 103 5.68 4.97 7.71
C ILE A 103 7.04 4.86 8.40
N ASN A 104 7.06 4.65 9.72
CA ASN A 104 8.30 4.50 10.49
C ASN A 104 9.10 3.29 10.00
N ARG A 105 8.47 2.12 9.88
CA ARG A 105 9.14 0.91 9.41
C ARG A 105 9.63 1.04 7.96
N MET A 106 8.89 1.73 7.11
CA MET A 106 9.38 2.05 5.76
C MET A 106 10.67 2.89 5.83
N ALA A 107 10.71 3.89 6.71
CA ALA A 107 11.90 4.69 6.92
C ALA A 107 13.07 3.89 7.53
N ASP A 108 12.79 2.97 8.45
CA ASP A 108 13.80 2.14 9.12
C ASP A 108 14.43 1.11 8.17
N TYR A 109 13.62 0.44 7.35
CA TYR A 109 14.11 -0.64 6.48
C TYR A 109 14.63 -0.17 5.12
N PHE A 110 14.12 0.94 4.60
CA PHE A 110 14.54 1.45 3.29
C PHE A 110 15.34 2.75 3.40
N SER A 111 14.76 3.78 4.04
CA SER A 111 15.33 5.10 4.39
C SER A 111 14.19 6.13 4.44
N ASP A 112 14.38 7.24 5.16
CA ASP A 112 13.41 8.36 5.11
C ASP A 112 13.28 8.95 3.68
N ASP A 113 14.38 8.94 2.91
CA ASP A 113 14.38 9.35 1.49
C ASP A 113 13.48 8.46 0.62
N ALA A 114 13.20 7.21 1.01
CA ALA A 114 12.29 6.33 0.27
C ALA A 114 10.88 6.92 0.14
N LEU A 115 10.44 7.73 1.12
CA LEU A 115 9.15 8.42 1.07
C LEU A 115 9.06 9.42 -0.08
N ARG A 116 10.20 9.95 -0.55
CA ARG A 116 10.25 10.83 -1.73
C ARG A 116 9.94 10.09 -3.03
N PHE A 117 9.95 8.77 -3.03
CA PHE A 117 9.51 7.89 -4.12
C PHE A 117 8.17 7.20 -3.83
N ALA A 118 7.51 7.56 -2.72
CA ALA A 118 6.23 6.98 -2.32
C ALA A 118 5.05 7.81 -2.83
N THR A 119 3.93 7.14 -3.05
CA THR A 119 2.60 7.74 -3.16
C THR A 119 1.70 7.11 -2.11
N VAL A 120 0.82 7.91 -1.51
CA VAL A 120 -0.24 7.39 -0.64
C VAL A 120 -1.43 7.01 -1.52
N LEU A 121 -1.99 5.82 -1.33
CA LEU A 121 -3.21 5.40 -2.00
C LEU A 121 -4.24 5.00 -0.97
N PHE A 122 -5.39 5.66 -1.02
CA PHE A 122 -6.51 5.41 -0.13
C PHE A 122 -7.45 4.39 -0.75
N THR A 123 -7.73 3.30 -0.05
CA THR A 123 -8.79 2.33 -0.41
C THR A 123 -10.09 2.68 0.29
N HIS A 124 -11.19 2.01 -0.10
CA HIS A 124 -12.52 2.30 0.42
C HIS A 124 -12.96 3.73 0.10
N GLY A 125 -12.75 4.14 -1.16
CA GLY A 125 -13.13 5.47 -1.64
C GLY A 125 -14.61 5.80 -1.47
N ASP A 126 -15.47 4.78 -1.39
CA ASP A 126 -16.90 4.87 -1.04
C ASP A 126 -17.17 5.49 0.34
N GLN A 127 -16.16 5.56 1.21
CA GLN A 127 -16.27 6.16 2.54
C GLN A 127 -15.97 7.66 2.56
N LEU A 128 -15.56 8.26 1.43
CA LEU A 128 -15.47 9.72 1.31
C LEU A 128 -16.87 10.33 1.31
N SER A 129 -16.99 11.54 1.87
CA SER A 129 -18.25 12.28 1.80
C SER A 129 -18.59 12.59 0.34
N GLU A 130 -19.88 12.70 0.01
CA GLU A 130 -20.29 13.03 -1.36
C GLU A 130 -19.66 14.36 -1.82
N GLY A 131 -18.96 14.32 -2.97
CA GLY A 131 -18.25 15.46 -3.54
C GLY A 131 -16.91 15.80 -2.87
N GLU A 132 -16.53 15.12 -1.79
CA GLU A 132 -15.25 15.35 -1.10
C GLU A 132 -14.08 14.79 -1.90
N LYS A 133 -13.04 15.61 -2.07
CA LYS A 133 -11.78 15.16 -2.68
C LYS A 133 -10.85 14.53 -1.65
N ILE A 134 -9.98 13.62 -2.09
CA ILE A 134 -9.05 12.95 -1.17
C ILE A 134 -8.10 13.93 -0.49
N GLU A 135 -7.70 15.00 -1.16
CA GLU A 135 -6.87 16.06 -0.61
C GLU A 135 -7.57 16.83 0.52
N GLU A 136 -8.90 16.97 0.45
CA GLU A 136 -9.71 17.59 1.51
C GLU A 136 -9.77 16.69 2.73
N PHE A 137 -9.98 15.39 2.52
CA PHE A 137 -9.92 14.39 3.59
C PHE A 137 -8.57 14.38 4.30
N VAL A 138 -7.45 14.37 3.55
CA VAL A 138 -6.09 14.42 4.10
C VAL A 138 -5.87 15.64 4.98
N ARG A 139 -6.40 16.81 4.60
CA ARG A 139 -6.26 18.06 5.35
C ARG A 139 -6.95 18.07 6.71
N LYS A 140 -7.90 17.15 6.95
CA LYS A 140 -8.60 17.01 8.23
C LYS A 140 -7.68 16.48 9.34
N SER A 141 -6.57 15.82 9.00
CA SER A 141 -5.58 15.31 9.96
C SER A 141 -4.19 15.91 9.71
N LYS A 142 -3.60 16.51 10.74
CA LYS A 142 -2.25 17.10 10.67
C LYS A 142 -1.18 16.03 10.40
N ASP A 143 -1.32 14.87 11.02
CA ASP A 143 -0.37 13.76 10.88
C ASP A 143 -0.46 13.15 9.48
N LEU A 144 -1.67 12.90 8.99
CA LEU A 144 -1.89 12.40 7.64
C LEU A 144 -1.37 13.40 6.59
N SER A 145 -1.64 14.69 6.78
CA SER A 145 -1.09 15.77 5.95
C SER A 145 0.44 15.81 5.97
N HIS A 146 1.07 15.51 7.11
CA HIS A 146 2.52 15.43 7.22
C HIS A 146 3.09 14.27 6.39
N VAL A 147 2.47 13.09 6.49
CA VAL A 147 2.87 11.90 5.72
C VAL A 147 2.73 12.13 4.21
N VAL A 148 1.60 12.67 3.76
CA VAL A 148 1.38 12.97 2.34
C VAL A 148 2.38 14.01 1.82
N ARG A 149 2.75 14.99 2.66
CA ARG A 149 3.79 15.98 2.31
C ARG A 149 5.18 15.34 2.18
N LYS A 150 5.56 14.40 3.07
CA LYS A 150 6.79 13.61 2.92
C LYS A 150 6.78 12.80 1.61
N CYS A 151 5.60 12.39 1.17
CA CYS A 151 5.37 11.73 -0.13
C CYS A 151 5.25 12.71 -1.32
N GLY A 152 5.76 13.95 -1.20
CA GLY A 152 5.74 14.93 -2.30
C GLY A 152 4.33 15.38 -2.70
N ASN A 153 3.38 15.35 -1.76
CA ASN A 153 1.95 15.63 -1.97
C ASN A 153 1.25 14.65 -2.94
N ARG A 154 1.81 13.45 -3.14
CA ARG A 154 1.19 12.42 -3.98
C ARG A 154 0.23 11.58 -3.16
N CYS A 155 -1.06 11.81 -3.37
CA CYS A 155 -2.12 10.95 -2.86
C CYS A 155 -3.19 10.70 -3.92
N ASN A 156 -3.77 9.50 -3.92
CA ASN A 156 -4.89 9.13 -4.78
C ASN A 156 -5.90 8.29 -3.97
N VAL A 157 -7.10 8.12 -4.48
CA VAL A 157 -8.14 7.27 -3.87
C VAL A 157 -8.64 6.25 -4.89
N ILE A 158 -8.94 5.05 -4.42
CA ILE A 158 -9.49 3.96 -5.20
C ILE A 158 -10.61 3.25 -4.43
N ASP A 159 -11.65 2.87 -5.16
CA ASP A 159 -12.63 1.90 -4.70
C ASP A 159 -12.38 0.56 -5.39
N ASN A 160 -11.74 -0.37 -4.69
CA ASN A 160 -11.41 -1.69 -5.25
C ASN A 160 -12.66 -2.53 -5.55
N LYS A 161 -13.83 -2.20 -4.96
CA LYS A 161 -15.08 -2.94 -5.17
C LYS A 161 -15.81 -2.47 -6.43
N TYR A 162 -15.77 -1.18 -6.73
CA TYR A 162 -16.50 -0.59 -7.86
C TYR A 162 -15.61 0.00 -8.96
N TRP A 163 -14.28 -0.23 -8.92
CA TRP A 163 -13.30 0.32 -9.88
C TRP A 163 -13.68 0.14 -11.36
N ASN A 164 -14.36 -0.95 -11.69
CA ASN A 164 -14.70 -1.41 -13.02
C ASN A 164 -16.19 -1.23 -13.40
N HIS A 165 -16.99 -0.51 -12.61
CA HIS A 165 -18.43 -0.33 -12.88
C HIS A 165 -18.77 0.79 -13.88
N ASN A 166 -17.78 1.33 -14.60
CA ASN A 166 -17.96 2.30 -15.69
C ASN A 166 -17.43 1.77 -17.03
N GLN A 167 -17.71 0.51 -17.37
CA GLN A 167 -17.66 0.04 -18.76
C GLN A 167 -19.05 0.08 -19.40
#